data_AF-A0A0S7CQK9-F1
#
_entry.id   AF-A0A0S7CQK9-F1
#
_cell.length_a   1.000
_cell.length_b   1.000
_cell.length_c   1.000
_cell.angle_alpha   90.00
_cell.angle_beta   90.00
_cell.angle_gamma   90.00
#
_symmetry.space_group_name_H-M   'P 1'
#
loop_
_entity.id
_entity.type
_entity.pdbx_description
1 polymer ?
#
loop_
_entity_poly.entity_id
_entity_poly.type
_entity_poly.pdbx_seq_one_letter_code
_entity_poly.pdbx_strand_id
1 'polypeptide(L)'
;MIMYSLMMLTAAVVSYLATWVARQMGNKLRLFAPIRSRDMHSVPISRLGGLGLFAGFAVALVVASNSFFVKDIFHGNGAPWGILAGAW
;
A
#
# COMPACT_ATOMS: atom_id res chain seq x y z
N MET A 1 -10.64 -21.41 5.66
CA MET A 1 -9.16 -21.26 5.64
C MET A 1 -8.67 -20.77 4.28
N ILE A 2 -8.94 -21.48 3.18
CA ILE A 2 -8.47 -21.13 1.82
C ILE A 2 -8.80 -19.70 1.38
N MET A 3 -10.03 -19.20 1.58
CA MET A 3 -10.38 -17.82 1.19
C MET A 3 -9.57 -16.75 1.95
N TYR A 4 -9.33 -16.94 3.25
CA TYR A 4 -8.49 -16.02 4.02
C TYR A 4 -7.04 -16.02 3.52
N SER A 5 -6.52 -17.20 3.16
CA SER A 5 -5.18 -17.34 2.57
C SER A 5 -5.08 -16.68 1.19
N LEU A 6 -6.11 -16.80 0.34
CA LEU A 6 -6.18 -16.12 -0.96
C LEU A 6 -6.21 -14.59 -0.80
N MET A 7 -6.96 -14.09 0.19
CA MET A 7 -6.98 -12.66 0.51
C MET A 7 -5.63 -12.17 1.03
N MET A 8 -5.00 -12.94 1.91
CA MET A 8 -3.65 -12.66 2.40
C MET A 8 -2.63 -12.65 1.26
N LEU A 9 -2.68 -13.63 0.35
CA LEU A 9 -1.81 -13.69 -0.82
C LEU A 9 -2.03 -12.52 -1.77
N THR A 10 -3.30 -12.16 -2.01
CA THR A 10 -3.62 -11.02 -2.87
C THR A 10 -3.09 -9.72 -2.27
N ALA A 11 -3.31 -9.50 -0.97
CA ALA A 11 -2.77 -8.34 -0.26
C ALA A 11 -1.23 -8.30 -0.31
N ALA A 12 -0.57 -9.45 -0.14
CA ALA A 12 0.89 -9.55 -0.21
C ALA A 12 1.42 -9.22 -1.61
N VAL A 13 0.83 -9.79 -2.66
CA VAL A 13 1.23 -9.54 -4.06
C VAL A 13 1.03 -8.06 -4.42
N VAL A 14 -0.14 -7.52 -4.12
CA VAL A 14 -0.48 -6.11 -4.42
C VAL A 14 0.46 -5.16 -3.68
N SER A 15 0.71 -5.38 -2.38
CA SER A 15 1.60 -4.52 -1.59
C SER A 15 3.05 -4.59 -2.06
N TYR A 16 3.51 -5.77 -2.45
CA TYR A 16 4.85 -5.97 -3.01
C TYR A 16 5.02 -5.19 -4.32
N LEU A 17 4.07 -5.33 -5.24
CA LEU A 17 4.08 -4.63 -6.53
C LEU A 17 3.96 -3.11 -6.35
N ALA A 18 3.05 -2.65 -5.47
CA ALA A 18 2.89 -1.22 -5.18
C ALA A 18 4.17 -0.60 -4.62
N THR A 19 4.87 -1.31 -3.72
CA THR A 19 6.15 -0.86 -3.16
C THR A 19 7.24 -0.80 -4.23
N TRP A 20 7.27 -1.78 -5.14
CA TRP A 20 8.23 -1.78 -6.26
C TRP A 20 7.98 -0.59 -7.19
N VAL A 21 6.72 -0.34 -7.58
CA VAL A 21 6.34 0.82 -8.41
C VAL A 21 6.69 2.14 -7.72
N ALA A 22 6.37 2.29 -6.42
CA ALA A 22 6.70 3.49 -5.65
C ALA A 22 8.21 3.76 -5.61
N ARG A 23 9.03 2.70 -5.47
CA ARG A 23 10.50 2.80 -5.52
C ARG A 23 10.97 3.27 -6.90
N GLN A 24 10.44 2.69 -7.98
CA GLN A 24 10.77 3.09 -9.35
C GLN A 24 10.38 4.54 -9.64
N MET A 25 9.19 4.96 -9.21
CA MET A 25 8.72 6.34 -9.36
C MET A 25 9.60 7.32 -8.57
N GLY A 26 10.00 6.97 -7.34
CA GLY A 26 10.87 7.81 -6.53
C GLY A 26 12.23 8.03 -7.17
N ASN A 27 12.78 6.99 -7.79
CA ASN A 27 14.04 7.08 -8.53
C ASN A 27 13.90 7.91 -9.81
N LYS A 28 12.81 7.73 -10.57
CA LYS A 28 12.54 8.49 -11.81
C LYS A 28 12.30 9.98 -11.55
N LEU A 29 11.51 10.30 -10.52
CA LEU A 29 11.15 11.67 -10.15
C LEU A 29 12.24 12.37 -9.32
N ARG A 30 13.34 11.66 -8.98
CA ARG A 30 14.43 12.13 -8.11
C ARG A 30 13.92 12.72 -6.78
N LEU A 31 12.87 12.12 -6.23
CA LEU A 31 12.26 12.52 -4.96
C LEU A 31 13.10 11.99 -3.80
N PHE A 32 14.28 12.59 -3.64
CA PHE A 32 15.23 12.26 -2.59
C PHE A 32 15.29 13.39 -1.57
N ALA A 33 15.36 13.03 -0.29
CA ALA A 33 15.67 14.00 0.75
C ALA A 33 17.19 14.25 0.78
N PRO A 34 17.63 15.48 1.11
CA PRO A 34 19.05 15.77 1.26
C PRO A 34 19.67 14.93 2.39
N ILE A 35 20.83 14.34 2.10
CA ILE A 35 21.63 13.55 3.05
C ILE A 35 22.20 14.51 4.09
N ARG A 36 21.95 14.26 5.37
CA ARG A 36 22.49 15.09 6.46
C ARG A 36 23.89 14.60 6.82
N SER A 37 24.72 15.48 7.37
CA SER A 37 26.06 15.14 7.87
C SER A 37 26.07 14.07 8.99
N ARG A 38 24.89 13.76 9.54
CA ARG A 38 24.68 12.73 10.58
C ARG A 38 24.22 11.39 10.00
N ASP A 39 23.83 11.34 8.72
CA ASP A 39 23.33 10.12 8.10
C ASP A 39 24.50 9.24 7.64
N MET A 40 24.47 7.97 8.06
CA MET A 40 25.45 6.95 7.65
C MET A 40 25.25 6.49 6.18
N HIS A 41 24.13 6.88 5.56
CA HIS A 41 23.77 6.47 4.21
C HIS A 41 24.46 7.36 3.17
N SER A 42 25.29 6.75 2.33
CA SER A 42 25.96 7.41 1.21
C SER A 42 25.10 7.47 -0.06
N VAL A 43 24.03 6.67 -0.14
CA VAL A 43 23.13 6.59 -1.31
C VAL A 43 21.75 7.14 -0.95
N PRO A 44 21.17 8.05 -1.76
CA PRO A 44 19.84 8.57 -1.51
C PRO A 44 18.76 7.48 -1.65
N ILE A 45 17.94 7.33 -0.61
CA ILE A 45 16.83 6.34 -0.56
C ILE A 45 15.52 7.06 -0.87
N SER A 46 14.67 6.43 -1.67
CA SER A 46 13.31 6.93 -1.94
C SER A 46 12.44 6.88 -0.66
N ARG A 47 11.83 8.01 -0.30
CA ARG A 47 10.89 8.11 0.83
C ARG A 47 9.42 7.82 0.46
N LEU A 48 9.16 7.36 -0.76
CA LEU A 48 7.79 7.09 -1.25
C LEU A 48 7.20 5.76 -0.76
N GLY A 49 7.83 5.09 0.21
CA GLY A 49 7.35 3.83 0.76
C GLY A 49 5.93 3.94 1.34
N GLY A 50 5.63 5.02 2.06
CA GLY A 50 4.29 5.25 2.63
C GLY A 50 3.19 5.35 1.57
N LEU A 51 3.48 6.01 0.43
CA LEU A 51 2.56 6.08 -0.71
C LEU A 51 2.33 4.70 -1.34
N GLY A 52 3.38 3.89 -1.45
CA GLY A 52 3.27 2.51 -1.92
C GLY A 52 2.40 1.65 -1.00
N LEU A 53 2.56 1.79 0.31
CA LEU A 53 1.74 1.09 1.30
C LEU A 53 0.27 1.52 1.23
N PHE A 54 0.00 2.83 1.16
CA PHE A 54 -1.35 3.36 1.04
C PHE A 54 -2.05 2.87 -0.22
N ALA A 55 -1.37 2.94 -1.38
CA ALA A 55 -1.91 2.46 -2.64
C ALA A 55 -2.19 0.94 -2.60
N GLY A 56 -1.26 0.16 -2.03
CA GLY A 56 -1.44 -1.28 -1.86
C GLY A 56 -2.64 -1.64 -0.98
N PHE A 57 -2.81 -0.92 0.13
CA PHE A 57 -3.94 -1.07 1.03
C PHE A 57 -5.28 -0.68 0.38
N ALA A 58 -5.30 0.41 -0.39
CA ALA A 58 -6.48 0.85 -1.13
C ALA A 58 -6.94 -0.20 -2.14
N VAL A 59 -6.02 -0.76 -2.92
CA VAL A 59 -6.33 -1.83 -3.88
C VAL A 59 -6.81 -3.10 -3.15
N ALA A 60 -6.18 -3.47 -2.04
CA ALA A 60 -6.61 -4.63 -1.25
C ALA A 60 -8.06 -4.48 -0.74
N LEU A 61 -8.46 -3.27 -0.31
CA LEU A 61 -9.83 -2.98 0.12
C LEU A 61 -10.85 -3.04 -1.02
N VAL A 62 -10.49 -2.54 -2.21
CA VAL A 62 -11.34 -2.64 -3.41
C VAL A 62 -11.52 -4.11 -3.83
N VAL A 63 -10.46 -4.91 -3.75
CA VAL A 63 -10.55 -6.35 -4.04
C VAL A 63 -11.41 -7.06 -2.99
N ALA A 64 -11.24 -6.73 -1.71
CA ALA A 64 -12.03 -7.30 -0.63
C ALA A 64 -13.52 -6.98 -0.77
N SER A 65 -13.88 -5.76 -1.19
CA SER A 65 -15.28 -5.35 -1.38
C SER A 65 -15.99 -6.08 -2.53
N ASN A 66 -15.24 -6.58 -3.51
CA ASN A 66 -15.77 -7.40 -4.61
C ASN A 66 -15.67 -8.90 -4.35
N SER A 67 -15.11 -9.33 -3.21
CA SER A 67 -14.93 -10.75 -2.91
C SER A 67 -16.25 -11.41 -2.53
N PHE A 68 -16.49 -12.64 -2.99
CA PHE A 68 -17.73 -13.37 -2.69
C PHE A 68 -17.96 -13.61 -1.19
N PHE A 69 -16.88 -13.62 -0.39
CA PHE A 69 -16.93 -13.96 1.04
C PHE A 69 -17.04 -12.74 1.97
N VAL A 70 -16.42 -11.60 1.62
CA VAL A 70 -16.31 -10.43 2.52
C VAL A 70 -17.11 -9.23 2.02
N LYS A 71 -17.66 -9.26 0.79
CA LYS A 71 -18.49 -8.17 0.24
C LYS A 71 -19.63 -7.74 1.17
N ASP A 72 -20.24 -8.67 1.91
CA ASP A 72 -21.38 -8.39 2.78
C ASP A 72 -20.97 -7.48 3.96
N ILE A 73 -19.70 -7.47 4.35
CA ILE A 73 -19.15 -6.54 5.36
C ILE A 73 -19.07 -5.10 4.83
N PHE A 74 -19.03 -4.91 3.52
CA PHE A 74 -19.01 -3.59 2.87
C PHE A 74 -20.42 -3.08 2.54
N HIS A 75 -21.44 -3.95 2.57
CA HIS A 75 -22.83 -3.55 2.33
C HIS A 75 -23.39 -2.78 3.55
N GLY A 76 -23.66 -1.49 3.38
CA GLY A 76 -24.21 -0.64 4.45
C GLY A 76 -23.18 -0.21 5.51
N ASN A 77 -21.89 -0.49 5.31
CA ASN A 77 -20.83 -0.19 6.26
C ASN A 77 -19.71 0.63 5.62
N GLY A 78 -19.64 1.90 5.98
CA GLY A 78 -18.61 2.83 5.52
C GLY A 78 -17.28 2.73 6.26
N ALA A 79 -17.18 1.95 7.34
CA ALA A 79 -15.98 1.91 8.17
C ALA A 79 -14.69 1.53 7.42
N PRO A 80 -14.66 0.53 6.50
CA PRO A 80 -13.45 0.20 5.76
C PRO A 80 -12.94 1.36 4.89
N TRP A 81 -13.87 2.12 4.29
CA TRP A 81 -13.55 3.31 3.50
C TRP A 81 -13.15 4.50 4.38
N GLY A 82 -13.73 4.62 5.58
CA GLY A 82 -13.35 5.62 6.58
C GLY A 82 -11.90 5.46 7.05
N ILE A 83 -11.42 4.22 7.20
CA ILE A 83 -10.00 3.94 7.54
C ILE A 83 -9.07 4.43 6.42
N LEU A 84 -9.43 4.19 5.16
CA LEU A 84 -8.66 4.72 4.02
C LEU A 84 -8.65 6.25 4.00
N ALA A 85 -9.79 6.88 4.25
CA ALA A 85 -9.88 8.34 4.28
C ALA A 85 -9.08 8.96 5.43
N GLY A 86 -9.04 8.30 6.59
CA GLY A 86 -8.29 8.77 7.77
C GLY A 86 -6.80 8.45 7.77
N ALA A 87 -6.30 7.67 6.79
CA ALA A 87 -4.88 7.35 6.66
C ALA A 87 -4.05 8.49 6.01
N TRP A 88 -4.66 9.68 5.85
CA TRP A 88 -4.06 10.89 5.29
C TRP A 88 -3.97 12.01 6.33
#